data_AF-A0A1G5PBM5-F1
#
_entry.id   AF-A0A1G5PBM5-F1
#
_cell.length_a   1.000
_cell.length_b   1.000
_cell.length_c   1.000
_cell.angle_alpha   90.00
_cell.angle_beta   90.00
_cell.angle_gamma   90.00
#
_symmetry.space_group_name_H-M   'P 1'
#
loop_
_entity.id
_entity.type
_entity.pdbx_description
1 polymer ?
#
loop_
_entity_poly.entity_id
_entity_poly.type
_entity_poly.pdbx_seq_one_letter_code
_entity_poly.pdbx_strand_id
1 'polypeptide(L)'
;MNFEDRVNYYDNGYTVLNDYFLGRGSKIYLGSKGDECRFCGCSEPKVTFRNVSHAVPEFLGNHQLISNYECDACNTFFSQNLEDHLDKYTGPYRTFAQIRGKTKVPAYKSKDSRARFDVKPNKPPTILARRDENHISFDYENKNFTYKFQVGPYIPVAVYKCLVKIGLSIIGKQELDNFSQSLRWINEPIHSRGYFKPLVLLKTFIPGPRPSKGLKISVFKKKDLVSLRPHYFLLLAFGNLVYQIVLPSDLDRVLQNSKSDLVPIPLPFEVGWPHGKPEIELVQLNDTNIVRDMTIPITFSFDSIEPTDEYVGKSLGELGYKK
;
A
#
# COMPACT_ATOMS: atom_id res chain seq x y z
N MET A 1 -15.75 17.73 7.75
CA MET A 1 -16.96 16.88 7.72
C MET A 1 -16.86 15.90 8.87
N ASN A 2 -17.93 15.74 9.65
CA ASN A 2 -17.98 14.73 10.70
C ASN A 2 -18.17 13.31 10.09
N PHE A 3 -18.32 12.26 10.91
CA PHE A 3 -18.50 10.90 10.41
C PHE A 3 -19.78 10.75 9.57
N GLU A 4 -20.92 11.24 10.06
CA GLU A 4 -22.24 11.14 9.41
C GLU A 4 -22.29 11.92 8.09
N ASP A 5 -21.73 13.13 8.04
CA ASP A 5 -21.59 13.93 6.83
C ASP A 5 -20.81 13.17 5.74
N ARG A 6 -19.74 12.46 6.14
CA ARG A 6 -18.92 11.68 5.21
C ARG A 6 -19.66 10.44 4.74
N VAL A 7 -20.41 9.75 5.60
CA VAL A 7 -21.30 8.65 5.19
C VAL A 7 -22.28 9.16 4.13
N ASN A 8 -22.99 10.26 4.39
CA ASN A 8 -23.91 10.87 3.45
C ASN A 8 -23.22 11.32 2.14
N TYR A 9 -22.01 11.86 2.21
CA TYR A 9 -21.22 12.26 1.05
C TYR A 9 -20.96 11.07 0.12
N TYR A 10 -20.58 9.91 0.68
CA TYR A 10 -20.26 8.71 -0.10
C TYR A 10 -21.51 7.98 -0.58
N ASP A 11 -22.50 7.77 0.29
CA ASP A 11 -23.71 7.04 -0.05
C ASP A 11 -24.48 7.74 -1.18
N ASN A 12 -24.53 9.07 -1.17
CA ASN A 12 -25.21 9.84 -2.21
C ASN A 12 -24.31 10.17 -3.41
N GLY A 13 -22.99 10.27 -3.23
CA GLY A 13 -22.06 10.73 -4.26
C GLY A 13 -21.42 9.63 -5.08
N TYR A 14 -21.33 8.40 -4.56
CA TYR A 14 -20.51 7.34 -5.15
C TYR A 14 -21.22 5.98 -5.18
N THR A 15 -20.87 5.19 -6.20
CA THR A 15 -21.19 3.77 -6.32
C THR A 15 -19.89 2.97 -6.24
N VAL A 16 -19.92 1.83 -5.55
CA VAL A 16 -18.81 0.88 -5.57
C VAL A 16 -18.82 0.16 -6.93
N LEU A 17 -17.77 0.38 -7.74
CA LEU A 17 -17.65 -0.21 -9.07
C LEU A 17 -17.03 -1.61 -9.01
N ASN A 18 -15.99 -1.76 -8.21
CA ASN A 18 -15.30 -3.03 -8.00
C ASN A 18 -14.96 -3.17 -6.52
N ASP A 19 -15.08 -4.37 -5.98
CA ASP A 19 -14.84 -4.64 -4.57
C ASP A 19 -14.31 -6.05 -4.33
N TYR A 20 -13.14 -6.15 -3.74
CA TYR A 20 -12.51 -7.44 -3.43
C TYR A 20 -11.96 -7.44 -2.01
N PHE A 21 -12.28 -8.50 -1.25
CA PHE A 21 -11.63 -8.82 0.02
C PHE A 21 -10.82 -10.11 -0.13
N LEU A 22 -9.50 -9.98 -0.06
CA LEU A 22 -8.52 -11.00 -0.37
C LEU A 22 -7.83 -11.45 0.92
N GLY A 23 -8.29 -12.56 1.50
CA GLY A 23 -7.72 -13.15 2.71
C GLY A 23 -7.19 -14.55 2.45
N ARG A 24 -8.02 -15.56 2.76
CA ARG A 24 -7.77 -16.97 2.43
C ARG A 24 -8.81 -17.42 1.43
N GLY A 25 -8.41 -18.23 0.44
CA GLY A 25 -9.29 -18.59 -0.66
C GLY A 25 -8.54 -18.98 -1.92
N SER A 26 -9.30 -19.41 -2.93
CA SER A 26 -8.81 -19.73 -4.26
C SER A 26 -8.37 -18.47 -5.02
N LYS A 27 -7.56 -18.68 -6.05
CA LYS A 27 -7.21 -17.60 -6.99
C LYS A 27 -8.46 -17.11 -7.71
N ILE A 28 -8.54 -15.80 -7.88
CA ILE A 28 -9.53 -15.08 -8.69
C ILE A 28 -8.77 -14.53 -9.90
N TYR A 29 -9.22 -14.90 -11.09
CA TYR A 29 -8.57 -14.50 -12.33
C TYR A 29 -9.35 -13.38 -12.99
N LEU A 30 -8.68 -12.25 -13.21
CA LEU A 30 -9.20 -11.11 -13.94
C LEU A 30 -8.86 -11.24 -15.42
N GLY A 31 -9.88 -11.38 -16.26
CA GLY A 31 -9.73 -11.52 -17.70
C GLY A 31 -9.32 -12.92 -18.17
N SER A 32 -9.17 -13.04 -19.49
CA SER A 32 -8.72 -14.24 -20.18
C SER A 32 -7.26 -14.07 -20.61
N LYS A 33 -6.47 -15.15 -20.56
CA LYS A 33 -5.08 -15.12 -21.05
C LYS A 33 -5.05 -15.05 -22.58
N GLY A 34 -4.07 -14.34 -23.13
CA GLY A 34 -3.81 -14.28 -24.57
C GLY A 34 -4.61 -13.22 -25.32
N ASP A 35 -5.50 -12.50 -24.65
CA ASP A 35 -6.17 -11.31 -25.17
C ASP A 35 -5.18 -10.13 -25.32
N GLU A 36 -5.71 -8.95 -25.64
CA GLU A 36 -4.96 -7.69 -25.63
C GLU A 36 -4.51 -7.31 -24.21
N CYS A 37 -3.22 -6.95 -24.08
CA CYS A 37 -2.69 -6.43 -22.84
C CYS A 37 -3.34 -5.07 -22.52
N ARG A 38 -4.00 -4.98 -21.36
CA ARG A 38 -4.70 -3.76 -20.89
C ARG A 38 -3.80 -2.53 -20.82
N PHE A 39 -2.51 -2.71 -20.59
CA PHE A 39 -1.60 -1.61 -20.30
C PHE A 39 -0.88 -1.06 -21.53
N CYS A 40 -0.56 -1.91 -22.51
CA CYS A 40 0.16 -1.49 -23.73
C CYS A 40 -0.66 -1.66 -25.02
N GLY A 41 -1.86 -2.24 -24.95
CA GLY A 41 -2.73 -2.49 -26.11
C GLY A 41 -2.15 -3.50 -27.11
N CYS A 42 -1.15 -4.29 -26.72
CA CYS A 42 -0.54 -5.29 -27.59
C CYS A 42 -1.06 -6.69 -27.27
N SER A 43 -1.21 -7.52 -28.31
CA SER A 43 -1.61 -8.94 -28.21
C SER A 43 -0.49 -9.86 -28.71
N GLU A 44 -0.66 -11.17 -28.56
CA GLU A 44 0.22 -12.16 -29.19
C GLU A 44 0.21 -12.02 -30.73
N PRO A 45 1.33 -12.24 -31.43
CA PRO A 45 2.64 -12.68 -30.93
C PRO A 45 3.58 -11.55 -30.50
N LYS A 46 3.15 -10.27 -30.52
CA LYS A 46 4.02 -9.11 -30.19
C LYS A 46 4.45 -9.10 -28.72
N VAL A 47 3.61 -9.63 -27.85
CA VAL A 47 3.86 -9.81 -26.41
C VAL A 47 3.48 -11.23 -25.98
N THR A 48 3.87 -11.63 -24.78
CA THR A 48 3.54 -12.95 -24.20
C THR A 48 2.89 -12.80 -22.82
N PHE A 49 2.13 -13.80 -22.39
CA PHE A 49 1.41 -13.84 -21.10
C PHE A 49 1.79 -15.06 -20.25
N ARG A 50 3.11 -15.29 -20.12
CA ARG A 50 3.66 -16.47 -19.42
C ARG A 50 3.76 -16.23 -17.91
N ASN A 51 3.99 -14.99 -17.48
CA ASN A 51 4.09 -14.61 -16.08
C ASN A 51 2.74 -14.74 -15.37
N VAL A 52 2.82 -14.98 -14.05
CA VAL A 52 1.66 -14.86 -13.16
C VAL A 52 1.66 -13.43 -12.61
N SER A 53 0.99 -12.53 -13.33
CA SER A 53 0.86 -11.13 -12.94
C SER A 53 -0.21 -10.98 -11.85
N HIS A 54 0.09 -10.21 -10.80
CA HIS A 54 -0.86 -9.95 -9.72
C HIS A 54 -1.51 -8.57 -9.92
N ALA A 55 -2.84 -8.48 -9.77
CA ALA A 55 -3.55 -7.21 -9.89
C ALA A 55 -3.17 -6.21 -8.78
N VAL A 56 -2.89 -6.75 -7.59
CA VAL A 56 -2.27 -6.04 -6.47
C VAL A 56 -0.96 -6.73 -6.13
N PRO A 57 0.16 -6.01 -5.88
CA PRO A 57 1.43 -6.66 -5.56
C PRO A 57 1.32 -7.65 -4.40
N GLU A 58 1.89 -8.83 -4.57
CA GLU A 58 1.83 -9.92 -3.58
C GLU A 58 2.37 -9.50 -2.21
N PHE A 59 3.33 -8.56 -2.20
CA PHE A 59 3.95 -8.07 -0.99
C PHE A 59 2.99 -7.29 -0.06
N LEU A 60 1.84 -6.84 -0.58
CA LEU A 60 0.74 -6.26 0.22
C LEU A 60 -0.21 -7.33 0.79
N GLY A 61 0.09 -8.61 0.60
CA GLY A 61 -0.72 -9.73 1.04
C GLY A 61 -1.68 -10.28 -0.01
N ASN A 62 -1.52 -9.91 -1.29
CA ASN A 62 -2.36 -10.47 -2.37
C ASN A 62 -1.87 -11.85 -2.83
N HIS A 63 -2.56 -12.89 -2.38
CA HIS A 63 -2.32 -14.28 -2.81
C HIS A 63 -3.37 -14.82 -3.78
N GLN A 64 -4.36 -13.99 -4.17
CA GLN A 64 -5.59 -14.46 -4.83
C GLN A 64 -5.86 -13.78 -6.16
N LEU A 65 -5.74 -12.45 -6.25
CA LEU A 65 -6.21 -11.69 -7.40
C LEU A 65 -5.13 -11.64 -8.49
N ILE A 66 -5.26 -12.52 -9.47
CA ILE A 66 -4.36 -12.69 -10.60
C ILE A 66 -4.89 -11.92 -11.81
N SER A 67 -4.02 -11.15 -12.47
CA SER A 67 -4.33 -10.38 -13.66
C SER A 67 -3.89 -11.14 -14.91
N ASN A 68 -4.84 -11.59 -15.73
CA ASN A 68 -4.54 -12.10 -17.08
C ASN A 68 -4.47 -10.96 -18.11
N TYR A 69 -4.76 -9.73 -17.71
CA TYR A 69 -4.72 -8.54 -18.56
C TYR A 69 -3.31 -7.99 -18.81
N GLU A 70 -2.27 -8.55 -18.18
CA GLU A 70 -0.94 -7.95 -18.11
C GLU A 70 0.10 -8.86 -18.77
N CYS A 71 0.68 -8.40 -19.88
CA CYS A 71 1.74 -9.14 -20.58
C CYS A 71 3.08 -9.09 -19.82
N ASP A 72 3.99 -9.99 -20.17
CA ASP A 72 5.29 -10.19 -19.49
C ASP A 72 6.18 -8.92 -19.52
N ALA A 73 6.11 -8.15 -20.61
CA ALA A 73 6.85 -6.89 -20.77
C ALA A 73 6.34 -5.79 -19.83
N CYS A 74 5.01 -5.59 -19.77
CA CYS A 74 4.41 -4.65 -18.83
C CYS A 74 4.64 -5.10 -17.38
N ASN A 75 4.54 -6.40 -17.11
CA ASN A 75 4.79 -6.94 -15.79
C ASN A 75 6.22 -6.69 -15.31
N THR A 76 7.21 -6.89 -16.17
CA THR A 76 8.61 -6.58 -15.88
C THR A 76 8.81 -5.08 -15.65
N PHE A 77 8.23 -4.25 -16.53
CA PHE A 77 8.31 -2.80 -16.42
C PHE A 77 7.74 -2.29 -15.09
N PHE A 78 6.51 -2.68 -14.73
CA PHE A 78 5.88 -2.23 -13.50
C PHE A 78 6.58 -2.76 -12.25
N SER A 79 7.05 -4.02 -12.28
CA SER A 79 7.82 -4.58 -11.17
C SER A 79 9.06 -3.74 -10.86
N GLN A 80 9.81 -3.33 -11.89
CA GLN A 80 11.08 -2.62 -11.74
C GLN A 80 10.91 -1.11 -11.51
N ASN A 81 9.90 -0.49 -12.13
CA ASN A 81 9.77 0.97 -12.16
C ASN A 81 8.72 1.52 -11.20
N LEU A 82 7.77 0.70 -10.71
CA LEU A 82 6.67 1.15 -9.85
C LEU A 82 6.57 0.33 -8.56
N GLU A 83 6.46 -0.99 -8.66
CA GLU A 83 6.17 -1.87 -7.53
C GLU A 83 7.32 -1.89 -6.52
N ASP A 84 8.58 -1.86 -6.96
CA ASP A 84 9.76 -1.75 -6.08
C ASP A 84 9.72 -0.48 -5.20
N HIS A 85 9.26 0.65 -5.73
CA HIS A 85 9.12 1.87 -4.93
C HIS A 85 8.00 1.77 -3.89
N LEU A 86 6.86 1.18 -4.26
CA LEU A 86 5.77 0.92 -3.31
C LEU A 86 6.17 -0.13 -2.25
N ASP A 87 6.95 -1.15 -2.62
CA ASP A 87 7.50 -2.15 -1.71
C ASP A 87 8.36 -1.47 -0.63
N LYS A 88 9.28 -0.61 -1.06
CA LYS A 88 10.15 0.16 -0.14
C LYS A 88 9.37 1.12 0.73
N TYR A 89 8.41 1.86 0.17
CA TYR A 89 7.54 2.79 0.90
C TYR A 89 6.70 2.09 1.97
N THR A 90 6.18 0.89 1.66
CA THR A 90 5.32 0.12 2.57
C THR A 90 6.07 -0.84 3.49
N GLY A 91 7.40 -0.97 3.31
CA GLY A 91 8.26 -1.93 4.03
C GLY A 91 8.04 -1.99 5.54
N PRO A 92 8.18 -0.87 6.27
CA PRO A 92 7.96 -0.83 7.72
C PRO A 92 6.58 -1.36 8.14
N TYR A 93 5.55 -0.94 7.41
CA TYR A 93 4.15 -1.28 7.72
C TYR A 93 3.86 -2.76 7.57
N ARG A 94 4.49 -3.44 6.59
CA ARG A 94 4.32 -4.87 6.38
C ARG A 94 4.90 -5.71 7.50
N THR A 95 6.02 -5.28 8.09
CA THR A 95 6.65 -5.99 9.21
C THR A 95 5.78 -5.90 10.46
N PHE A 96 5.40 -4.69 10.88
CA PHE A 96 4.68 -4.54 12.15
C PHE A 96 3.21 -4.96 12.05
N ALA A 97 2.56 -4.79 10.88
CA ALA A 97 1.23 -5.34 10.64
C ALA A 97 1.26 -6.84 10.33
N GLN A 98 2.45 -7.45 10.37
CA GLN A 98 2.71 -8.87 10.19
C GLN A 98 2.16 -9.39 8.85
N ILE A 99 2.23 -8.60 7.78
CA ILE A 99 1.68 -8.98 6.48
C ILE A 99 2.56 -10.08 5.89
N ARG A 100 1.93 -11.19 5.48
CA ARG A 100 2.64 -12.33 4.89
C ARG A 100 2.85 -12.07 3.40
N GLY A 101 4.10 -12.01 2.97
CA GLY A 101 4.48 -12.08 1.55
C GLY A 101 4.46 -13.52 1.04
N LYS A 102 5.30 -13.83 0.04
CA LYS A 102 5.41 -15.17 -0.59
C LYS A 102 5.47 -16.32 0.41
N THR A 103 6.41 -16.25 1.36
CA THR A 103 6.69 -17.37 2.27
C THR A 103 6.38 -17.02 3.72
N LYS A 104 6.78 -15.83 4.18
CA LYS A 104 6.72 -15.39 5.57
C LYS A 104 6.45 -13.89 5.69
N VAL A 105 6.26 -13.43 6.92
CA VAL A 105 6.32 -12.00 7.24
C VAL A 105 7.76 -11.52 7.04
N PRO A 106 7.99 -10.40 6.32
CA PRO A 106 9.32 -9.85 6.17
C PRO A 106 9.86 -9.43 7.55
N ALA A 107 11.12 -9.79 7.81
CA ALA A 107 11.82 -9.23 8.97
C ALA A 107 12.33 -7.84 8.59
N TYR A 108 12.27 -6.91 9.54
CA TYR A 108 12.95 -5.62 9.39
C TYR A 108 14.38 -5.72 9.91
N LYS A 109 15.34 -5.20 9.15
CA LYS A 109 16.73 -4.99 9.58
C LYS A 109 17.06 -3.51 9.41
N SER A 110 17.70 -2.90 10.41
CA SER A 110 18.25 -1.54 10.26
C SER A 110 19.39 -1.53 9.24
N LYS A 111 19.60 -0.40 8.58
CA LYS A 111 20.62 -0.20 7.52
C LYS A 111 22.03 -0.48 8.01
N ASP A 112 22.32 -0.16 9.27
CA ASP A 112 23.59 -0.42 9.95
C ASP A 112 23.69 -1.85 10.54
N SER A 113 22.64 -2.66 10.38
CA SER A 113 22.53 -4.01 10.94
C SER A 113 22.70 -4.06 12.46
N ARG A 114 22.33 -3.01 13.19
CA ARG A 114 22.39 -2.94 14.66
C ARG A 114 21.08 -3.29 15.34
N ALA A 115 19.97 -3.26 14.60
CA ALA A 115 18.63 -3.58 15.08
C ALA A 115 17.86 -4.47 14.08
N ARG A 116 17.00 -5.33 14.61
CA ARG A 116 16.15 -6.24 13.84
C ARG A 116 14.81 -6.45 14.55
N PHE A 117 13.75 -6.52 13.75
CA PHE A 117 12.41 -6.85 14.20
C PHE A 117 11.94 -8.11 13.44
N ASP A 118 11.75 -9.20 14.18
CA ASP A 118 11.34 -10.50 13.67
C ASP A 118 9.91 -10.85 14.07
N VAL A 119 9.17 -11.44 13.14
CA VAL A 119 7.85 -12.05 13.40
C VAL A 119 7.92 -13.49 12.91
N LYS A 120 7.93 -14.44 13.85
CA LYS A 120 7.94 -15.88 13.56
C LYS A 120 6.55 -16.47 13.83
N PRO A 121 6.09 -17.47 13.06
CA PRO A 121 4.84 -18.17 13.36
C PRO A 121 4.85 -18.74 14.78
N ASN A 122 3.74 -18.59 15.50
CA ASN A 122 3.53 -19.13 16.85
C ASN A 122 4.57 -18.69 17.89
N LYS A 123 5.27 -17.57 17.66
CA LYS A 123 6.17 -16.94 18.62
C LYS A 123 5.82 -15.46 18.79
N PRO A 124 6.07 -14.85 19.95
CA PRO A 124 5.92 -13.41 20.10
C PRO A 124 6.86 -12.67 19.13
N PRO A 125 6.50 -11.46 18.67
CA PRO A 125 7.43 -10.59 17.95
C PRO A 125 8.73 -10.42 18.74
N THR A 126 9.87 -10.50 18.07
CA THR A 126 11.19 -10.44 18.71
C THR A 126 11.96 -9.23 18.21
N ILE A 127 12.49 -8.45 19.14
CA ILE A 127 13.36 -7.31 18.86
C ILE A 127 14.77 -7.70 19.27
N LEU A 128 15.71 -7.56 18.33
CA LEU A 128 17.13 -7.77 18.57
C LEU A 128 17.83 -6.44 18.30
N ALA A 129 18.42 -5.85 19.32
CA ALA A 129 19.12 -4.58 19.20
C ALA A 129 20.36 -4.58 20.10
N ARG A 130 21.36 -3.80 19.72
CA ARG A 130 22.47 -3.49 20.62
C ARG A 130 21.98 -2.66 21.81
N ARG A 131 22.66 -2.74 22.95
CA ARG A 131 22.29 -1.99 24.17
C ARG A 131 22.34 -0.46 23.97
N ASP A 132 23.25 0.00 23.11
CA ASP A 132 23.48 1.41 22.76
C ASP A 132 22.70 1.83 21.51
N GLU A 133 21.59 1.16 21.20
CA GLU A 133 20.80 1.43 20.01
C GLU A 133 19.77 2.55 20.23
N ASN A 134 19.78 3.55 19.35
CA ASN A 134 18.91 4.74 19.43
C ASN A 134 17.65 4.63 18.54
N HIS A 135 17.53 3.55 17.76
CA HIS A 135 16.34 3.24 16.99
C HIS A 135 15.14 2.82 17.86
N ILE A 136 15.36 2.50 19.14
CA ILE A 136 14.33 2.00 20.05
C ILE A 136 14.34 2.83 21.33
N SER A 137 13.18 3.37 21.72
CA SER A 137 13.00 4.06 22.99
C SER A 137 11.90 3.39 23.80
N PHE A 138 12.16 3.16 25.08
CA PHE A 138 11.23 2.52 26.01
C PHE A 138 10.62 3.54 26.97
N ASP A 139 9.32 3.44 27.16
CA ASP A 139 8.54 4.10 28.21
C ASP A 139 7.94 3.00 29.07
N TYR A 140 8.68 2.60 30.10
CA TYR A 140 8.28 1.50 30.99
C TYR A 140 7.09 1.87 31.89
N GLU A 141 6.90 3.17 32.18
CA GLU A 141 5.79 3.65 33.01
C GLU A 141 4.46 3.47 32.27
N ASN A 142 4.40 3.90 31.01
CA ASN A 142 3.21 3.75 30.17
C ASN A 142 3.15 2.42 29.41
N LYS A 143 4.11 1.52 29.66
CA LYS A 143 4.27 0.22 28.99
C LYS A 143 4.25 0.31 27.46
N ASN A 144 4.99 1.27 26.92
CA ASN A 144 5.14 1.50 25.49
C ASN A 144 6.60 1.44 25.06
N PHE A 145 6.83 1.04 23.81
CA PHE A 145 8.12 1.28 23.16
C PHE A 145 7.89 1.83 21.75
N THR A 146 8.82 2.68 21.31
CA THR A 146 8.81 3.24 19.96
C THR A 146 9.98 2.67 19.19
N TYR A 147 9.69 2.10 18.02
CA TYR A 147 10.70 1.65 17.07
C TYR A 147 10.73 2.60 15.87
N LYS A 148 11.90 3.15 15.54
CA LYS A 148 12.12 4.02 14.38
C LYS A 148 12.51 3.18 13.16
N PHE A 149 11.53 2.83 12.34
CA PHE A 149 11.76 2.06 11.13
C PHE A 149 12.30 2.95 10.01
N GLN A 150 13.40 2.57 9.40
CA GLN A 150 13.91 3.21 8.18
C GLN A 150 13.14 2.72 6.96
N VAL A 151 12.75 3.66 6.09
CA VAL A 151 12.11 3.40 4.82
C VAL A 151 13.19 3.26 3.74
N GLY A 152 13.05 2.25 2.87
CA GLY A 152 13.98 2.07 1.74
C GLY A 152 13.89 3.23 0.74
N PRO A 153 14.94 3.58 -0.02
CA PRO A 153 14.89 4.71 -0.96
C PRO A 153 13.84 4.55 -2.05
N TYR A 154 12.96 5.54 -2.22
CA TYR A 154 11.84 5.47 -3.16
C TYR A 154 11.59 6.80 -3.88
N ILE A 155 10.89 6.74 -5.02
CA ILE A 155 10.44 7.93 -5.74
C ILE A 155 8.93 8.10 -5.46
N PRO A 156 8.48 9.20 -4.82
CA PRO A 156 7.08 9.40 -4.45
C PRO A 156 6.09 9.28 -5.62
N VAL A 157 6.40 9.87 -6.79
CA VAL A 157 5.55 9.75 -7.98
C VAL A 157 5.39 8.29 -8.42
N ALA A 158 6.44 7.47 -8.31
CA ALA A 158 6.38 6.05 -8.68
C ALA A 158 5.46 5.25 -7.74
N VAL A 159 5.45 5.59 -6.44
CA VAL A 159 4.50 5.03 -5.47
C VAL A 159 3.06 5.33 -5.88
N TYR A 160 2.76 6.58 -6.24
CA TYR A 160 1.42 6.97 -6.69
C TYR A 160 1.03 6.26 -8.00
N LYS A 161 1.93 6.24 -9.00
CA LYS A 161 1.71 5.50 -10.26
C LYS A 161 1.43 4.02 -10.00
N CYS A 162 2.11 3.39 -9.04
CA CYS A 162 1.86 2.00 -8.66
C CYS A 162 0.44 1.81 -8.09
N LEU A 163 -0.04 2.74 -7.25
CA LEU A 163 -1.41 2.72 -6.75
C LEU A 163 -2.43 2.91 -7.88
N VAL A 164 -2.15 3.79 -8.84
CA VAL A 164 -2.99 3.92 -10.05
C VAL A 164 -3.01 2.64 -10.87
N LYS A 165 -1.85 1.98 -11.09
CA LYS A 165 -1.77 0.67 -11.76
C LYS A 165 -2.67 -0.36 -11.08
N ILE A 166 -2.63 -0.43 -9.75
CA ILE A 166 -3.47 -1.31 -8.95
C ILE A 166 -4.97 -1.06 -9.21
N GLY A 167 -5.42 0.20 -9.19
CA GLY A 167 -6.81 0.55 -9.51
C GLY A 167 -7.19 0.18 -10.94
N LEU A 168 -6.33 0.48 -11.91
CA LEU A 168 -6.53 0.13 -13.31
C LEU A 168 -6.51 -1.38 -13.58
N SER A 169 -5.86 -2.19 -12.74
CA SER A 169 -5.90 -3.66 -12.85
C SER A 169 -7.28 -4.23 -12.55
N ILE A 170 -8.07 -3.60 -11.68
CA ILE A 170 -9.36 -4.16 -11.22
C ILE A 170 -10.59 -3.51 -11.87
N ILE A 171 -10.43 -2.36 -12.51
CA ILE A 171 -11.50 -1.69 -13.23
C ILE A 171 -12.10 -2.57 -14.33
N GLY A 172 -13.42 -2.52 -14.51
CA GLY A 172 -14.11 -3.18 -15.62
C GLY A 172 -13.73 -2.60 -16.98
N LYS A 173 -13.68 -3.43 -18.03
CA LYS A 173 -13.31 -3.00 -19.40
C LYS A 173 -14.15 -1.81 -19.91
N GLN A 174 -15.43 -1.76 -19.53
CA GLN A 174 -16.37 -0.70 -19.93
C GLN A 174 -15.98 0.70 -19.45
N GLU A 175 -15.19 0.81 -18.39
CA GLU A 175 -14.77 2.10 -17.82
C GLU A 175 -13.36 2.50 -18.28
N LEU A 176 -12.61 1.57 -18.88
CA LEU A 176 -11.19 1.74 -19.20
C LEU A 176 -10.93 2.89 -20.20
N ASP A 177 -11.90 3.15 -21.08
CA ASP A 177 -11.83 4.24 -22.06
C ASP A 177 -11.71 5.62 -21.39
N ASN A 178 -12.13 5.75 -20.12
CA ASN A 178 -11.97 6.97 -19.33
C ASN A 178 -10.55 7.14 -18.75
N PHE A 179 -9.60 6.25 -19.04
CA PHE A 179 -8.27 6.23 -18.42
C PHE A 179 -7.13 6.24 -19.44
N SER A 180 -7.37 6.71 -20.67
CA SER A 180 -6.39 6.66 -21.75
C SER A 180 -5.09 7.39 -21.38
N GLN A 181 -5.19 8.54 -20.70
CA GLN A 181 -4.01 9.30 -20.28
C GLN A 181 -3.33 8.68 -19.07
N SER A 182 -4.09 8.13 -18.13
CA SER A 182 -3.55 7.40 -16.98
C SER A 182 -2.76 6.15 -17.41
N LEU A 183 -3.28 5.38 -18.36
CA LEU A 183 -2.57 4.24 -18.95
C LEU A 183 -1.24 4.65 -19.59
N ARG A 184 -1.23 5.75 -20.36
CA ARG A 184 0.01 6.31 -20.92
C ARG A 184 0.97 6.75 -19.82
N TRP A 185 0.46 7.45 -18.81
CA TRP A 185 1.27 8.02 -17.74
C TRP A 185 1.93 6.96 -16.86
N ILE A 186 1.23 5.88 -16.49
CA ILE A 186 1.85 4.82 -15.68
C ILE A 186 2.91 4.03 -16.46
N ASN A 187 2.80 3.98 -17.79
CA ASN A 187 3.81 3.37 -18.68
C ASN A 187 4.98 4.31 -19.03
N GLU A 188 4.98 5.57 -18.56
CA GLU A 188 6.07 6.51 -18.82
C GLU A 188 7.25 6.27 -17.85
N PRO A 189 8.43 5.83 -18.33
CA PRO A 189 9.61 5.57 -17.50
C PRO A 189 10.18 6.83 -16.84
N ILE A 190 10.02 8.00 -17.44
CA ILE A 190 10.56 9.25 -16.91
C ILE A 190 9.53 9.90 -15.98
N HIS A 191 9.70 9.73 -14.66
CA HIS A 191 8.74 10.22 -13.67
C HIS A 191 8.53 11.74 -13.66
N SER A 192 9.48 12.53 -14.19
CA SER A 192 9.32 13.99 -14.31
C SER A 192 8.29 14.43 -15.34
N ARG A 193 7.86 13.53 -16.24
CA ARG A 193 6.73 13.77 -17.14
C ARG A 193 5.41 13.57 -16.38
N GLY A 194 4.90 14.68 -15.84
CA GLY A 194 3.65 14.73 -15.09
C GLY A 194 2.41 14.66 -15.99
N TYR A 195 1.29 14.19 -15.41
CA TYR A 195 -0.03 14.15 -16.05
C TYR A 195 -1.12 14.71 -15.13
N PHE A 196 -1.09 14.32 -13.85
CA PHE A 196 -2.08 14.70 -12.86
C PHE A 196 -1.40 15.36 -11.66
N LYS A 197 -1.98 16.46 -11.15
CA LYS A 197 -1.56 17.14 -9.93
C LYS A 197 -2.77 17.74 -9.19
N PRO A 198 -2.77 17.75 -7.86
CA PRO A 198 -1.75 17.16 -6.98
C PRO A 198 -1.86 15.63 -6.85
N LEU A 199 -0.74 14.95 -6.61
CA LEU A 199 -0.68 13.52 -6.28
C LEU A 199 -0.81 13.33 -4.76
N VAL A 200 -2.05 13.21 -4.29
CA VAL A 200 -2.36 13.13 -2.86
C VAL A 200 -2.79 11.72 -2.45
N LEU A 201 -2.12 11.18 -1.43
CA LEU A 201 -2.52 9.97 -0.74
C LEU A 201 -3.10 10.34 0.63
N LEU A 202 -4.38 10.05 0.85
CA LEU A 202 -4.91 9.97 2.20
C LEU A 202 -4.53 8.61 2.78
N LYS A 203 -3.63 8.64 3.76
CA LYS A 203 -3.20 7.47 4.51
C LYS A 203 -3.91 7.48 5.85
N THR A 204 -4.72 6.48 6.11
CA THR A 204 -5.30 6.25 7.44
C THR A 204 -4.56 5.11 8.13
N PHE A 205 -4.04 5.35 9.32
CA PHE A 205 -3.51 4.33 10.21
C PHE A 205 -4.59 3.92 11.22
N ILE A 206 -4.90 2.63 11.27
CA ILE A 206 -5.83 2.05 12.24
C ILE A 206 -4.99 1.38 13.33
N PRO A 207 -5.06 1.84 14.60
CA PRO A 207 -4.29 1.25 15.68
C PRO A 207 -4.80 -0.14 16.04
N GLY A 208 -3.98 -0.93 16.74
CA GLY A 208 -4.35 -2.26 17.23
C GLY A 208 -3.77 -3.43 16.44
N PRO A 209 -3.96 -4.67 16.92
CA PRO A 209 -3.32 -5.86 16.36
C PRO A 209 -4.04 -6.31 15.09
N ARG A 210 -3.44 -6.03 13.93
CA ARG A 210 -3.88 -6.48 12.59
C ARG A 210 -5.38 -6.24 12.33
N PRO A 211 -5.85 -4.98 12.29
CA PRO A 211 -7.26 -4.62 12.11
C PRO A 211 -7.87 -5.27 10.86
N SER A 212 -7.13 -5.30 9.74
CA SER A 212 -7.53 -6.04 8.55
C SER A 212 -6.85 -7.41 8.48
N LYS A 213 -7.66 -8.49 8.50
CA LYS A 213 -7.20 -9.89 8.34
C LYS A 213 -6.89 -10.28 6.89
N GLY A 214 -7.10 -9.37 5.94
CA GLY A 214 -6.83 -9.54 4.52
C GLY A 214 -6.51 -8.22 3.84
N LEU A 215 -6.41 -8.26 2.53
CA LEU A 215 -6.27 -7.10 1.66
C LEU A 215 -7.65 -6.75 1.09
N LYS A 216 -8.13 -5.53 1.34
CA LYS A 216 -9.34 -4.99 0.73
C LYS A 216 -8.94 -4.02 -0.37
N ILE A 217 -9.54 -4.16 -1.54
CA ILE A 217 -9.38 -3.21 -2.64
C ILE A 217 -10.73 -2.90 -3.25
N SER A 218 -11.02 -1.61 -3.41
CA SER A 218 -12.27 -1.14 -3.99
C SER A 218 -12.01 0.06 -4.91
N VAL A 219 -12.71 0.11 -6.03
CA VAL A 219 -12.79 1.32 -6.87
C VAL A 219 -14.20 1.85 -6.80
N PHE A 220 -14.33 3.15 -6.60
CA PHE A 220 -15.59 3.85 -6.53
C PHE A 220 -15.72 4.77 -7.74
N LYS A 221 -16.95 4.93 -8.23
CA LYS A 221 -17.32 5.81 -9.33
C LYS A 221 -18.34 6.85 -8.85
N LYS A 222 -18.13 8.11 -9.22
CA LYS A 222 -19.05 9.21 -8.95
C LYS A 222 -20.39 8.98 -9.65
N LYS A 223 -21.50 9.22 -8.94
CA LYS A 223 -22.88 9.01 -9.43
C LYS A 223 -23.36 10.16 -10.32
N ASP A 224 -22.97 11.38 -9.99
CA ASP A 224 -23.48 12.59 -10.63
C ASP A 224 -22.51 13.15 -11.69
N LEU A 225 -23.02 13.99 -12.59
CA LEU A 225 -22.24 14.60 -13.68
C LEU A 225 -21.73 16.02 -13.37
N VAL A 226 -22.22 16.63 -12.28
CA VAL A 226 -22.14 18.08 -12.07
C VAL A 226 -21.22 18.47 -10.93
N SER A 227 -21.06 17.62 -9.92
CA SER A 227 -20.23 17.94 -8.78
C SER A 227 -18.74 17.89 -9.14
N LEU A 228 -17.97 18.76 -8.50
CA LEU A 228 -16.50 18.82 -8.61
C LEU A 228 -15.81 17.73 -7.77
N ARG A 229 -16.47 16.59 -7.57
CA ARG A 229 -15.87 15.44 -6.88
C ARG A 229 -15.02 14.62 -7.86
N PRO A 230 -13.96 13.94 -7.38
CA PRO A 230 -13.22 12.94 -8.16
C PRO A 230 -14.16 11.95 -8.84
N HIS A 231 -14.01 11.72 -10.15
CA HIS A 231 -14.84 10.74 -10.85
C HIS A 231 -14.59 9.33 -10.34
N TYR A 232 -13.32 9.01 -10.03
CA TYR A 232 -12.93 7.73 -9.47
C TYR A 232 -11.96 7.91 -8.32
N PHE A 233 -12.07 7.01 -7.34
CA PHE A 233 -11.04 6.86 -6.32
C PHE A 233 -10.82 5.39 -6.01
N LEU A 234 -9.58 5.09 -5.62
CA LEU A 234 -9.15 3.79 -5.16
C LEU A 234 -9.13 3.80 -3.64
N LEU A 235 -9.64 2.72 -3.04
CA LEU A 235 -9.43 2.37 -1.65
C LEU A 235 -8.62 1.08 -1.57
N LEU A 236 -7.55 1.08 -0.79
CA LEU A 236 -6.68 -0.07 -0.60
C LEU A 236 -6.36 -0.22 0.89
N ALA A 237 -6.93 -1.22 1.56
CA ALA A 237 -6.70 -1.47 2.98
C ALA A 237 -5.94 -2.78 3.20
N PHE A 238 -4.85 -2.70 3.97
CA PHE A 238 -3.98 -3.83 4.28
C PHE A 238 -3.32 -3.65 5.64
N GLY A 239 -3.36 -4.71 6.47
CA GLY A 239 -2.84 -4.65 7.83
C GLY A 239 -3.50 -3.55 8.66
N ASN A 240 -2.73 -2.51 8.97
CA ASN A 240 -3.14 -1.35 9.75
C ASN A 240 -3.36 -0.09 8.90
N LEU A 241 -3.24 -0.18 7.58
CA LEU A 241 -3.31 0.98 6.69
C LEU A 241 -4.54 0.92 5.80
N VAL A 242 -5.10 2.10 5.55
CA VAL A 242 -6.05 2.36 4.47
C VAL A 242 -5.50 3.48 3.62
N TYR A 243 -5.26 3.19 2.35
CA TYR A 243 -4.83 4.15 1.34
C TYR A 243 -6.02 4.55 0.49
N GLN A 244 -6.23 5.85 0.35
CA GLN A 244 -7.23 6.41 -0.54
C GLN A 244 -6.57 7.43 -1.47
N ILE A 245 -6.74 7.24 -2.77
CA ILE A 245 -6.23 8.16 -3.80
C ILE A 245 -7.31 8.46 -4.82
N VAL A 246 -7.25 9.65 -5.43
CA VAL A 246 -7.95 9.87 -6.71
C VAL A 246 -7.35 8.93 -7.73
N LEU A 247 -8.19 8.19 -8.45
CA LEU A 247 -7.75 7.40 -9.59
C LEU A 247 -7.92 8.29 -10.83
N PRO A 248 -6.86 8.93 -11.34
CA PRO A 248 -7.03 10.02 -12.30
C PRO A 248 -7.67 9.50 -13.58
N SER A 249 -8.79 10.09 -13.97
CA SER A 249 -9.46 9.77 -15.23
C SER A 249 -9.41 10.97 -16.18
N ASP A 250 -9.66 10.70 -17.45
CA ASP A 250 -9.77 11.72 -18.50
C ASP A 250 -10.93 12.70 -18.22
N LEU A 251 -11.87 12.30 -17.35
CA LEU A 251 -12.99 13.11 -16.88
C LEU A 251 -12.60 14.10 -15.77
N ASP A 252 -11.45 13.93 -15.12
CA ASP A 252 -11.00 14.76 -14.00
C ASP A 252 -10.21 16.01 -14.45
N ARG A 253 -10.34 16.43 -15.72
CA ARG A 253 -9.67 17.64 -16.25
C ARG A 253 -9.94 18.89 -15.40
N VAL A 254 -11.16 19.04 -14.90
CA VAL A 254 -11.54 20.20 -14.05
C VAL A 254 -10.90 20.13 -12.67
N LEU A 255 -10.48 18.94 -12.22
CA LEU A 255 -9.82 18.75 -10.93
C LEU A 255 -8.32 19.03 -11.00
N GLN A 256 -7.73 19.08 -12.22
CA GLN A 256 -6.34 19.46 -12.40
C GLN A 256 -6.12 20.89 -11.87
N ASN A 257 -5.14 21.05 -10.98
CA ASN A 257 -4.82 22.32 -10.30
C ASN A 257 -5.92 22.84 -9.36
N SER A 258 -7.01 22.09 -9.14
CA SER A 258 -7.92 22.33 -8.02
C SER A 258 -7.36 21.68 -6.75
N LYS A 259 -7.66 22.26 -5.58
CA LYS A 259 -7.57 21.50 -4.34
C LYS A 259 -8.70 20.46 -4.39
N SER A 260 -8.45 19.30 -5.00
CA SER A 260 -9.41 18.20 -4.87
C SER A 260 -9.40 17.80 -3.40
N ASP A 261 -10.40 18.25 -2.65
CA ASP A 261 -10.59 17.85 -1.26
C ASP A 261 -11.10 16.41 -1.27
N LEU A 262 -10.18 15.47 -1.41
CA LEU A 262 -10.47 14.07 -1.20
C LEU A 262 -10.97 13.96 0.24
N VAL A 263 -12.24 13.61 0.38
CA VAL A 263 -12.84 13.37 1.69
C VAL A 263 -12.31 12.03 2.19
N PRO A 264 -11.93 11.84 3.46
CA PRO A 264 -11.55 10.52 3.93
C PRO A 264 -12.77 9.59 3.99
N ILE A 265 -12.69 8.38 3.47
CA ILE A 265 -13.81 7.42 3.57
C ILE A 265 -14.11 7.10 5.05
N PRO A 266 -15.40 7.05 5.46
CA PRO A 266 -15.76 6.57 6.79
C PRO A 266 -15.29 5.14 6.99
N LEU A 267 -14.60 4.88 8.11
CA LEU A 267 -14.17 3.54 8.47
C LEU A 267 -14.93 3.00 9.68
N PRO A 268 -15.25 1.69 9.75
CA PRO A 268 -15.90 1.11 10.91
C PRO A 268 -15.07 1.26 12.20
N PHE A 269 -13.75 1.42 12.06
CA PHE A 269 -12.81 1.62 13.16
C PHE A 269 -12.90 3.02 13.81
N GLU A 270 -13.70 3.94 13.26
CA GLU A 270 -13.87 5.27 13.86
C GLU A 270 -14.90 5.28 15.00
N VAL A 271 -15.72 4.23 15.11
CA VAL A 271 -16.81 4.11 16.09
C VAL A 271 -16.54 2.93 17.00
N GLY A 272 -16.28 3.20 18.28
CA GLY A 272 -16.14 2.15 19.31
C GLY A 272 -14.92 1.23 19.16
N TRP A 273 -13.90 1.61 18.38
CA TRP A 273 -12.67 0.81 18.25
C TRP A 273 -11.83 0.85 19.53
N PRO A 274 -11.54 -0.30 20.16
CA PRO A 274 -10.95 -0.33 21.51
C PRO A 274 -9.48 0.09 21.54
N HIS A 275 -8.80 0.16 20.38
CA HIS A 275 -7.36 0.45 20.30
C HIS A 275 -7.05 1.92 19.99
N GLY A 276 -8.05 2.81 20.03
CA GLY A 276 -7.89 4.23 19.74
C GLY A 276 -8.53 4.64 18.41
N LYS A 277 -8.50 5.94 18.10
CA LYS A 277 -9.08 6.45 16.85
C LYS A 277 -8.12 6.26 15.67
N PRO A 278 -8.61 6.00 14.45
CA PRO A 278 -7.77 6.03 13.27
C PRO A 278 -7.14 7.40 13.05
N GLU A 279 -5.88 7.42 12.64
CA GLU A 279 -5.11 8.63 12.36
C GLU A 279 -5.04 8.85 10.85
N ILE A 280 -5.47 10.03 10.38
CA ILE A 280 -5.51 10.35 8.95
C ILE A 280 -4.39 11.34 8.63
N GLU A 281 -3.56 10.99 7.66
CA GLU A 281 -2.47 11.80 7.16
C GLU A 281 -2.67 12.07 5.66
N LEU A 282 -2.49 13.33 5.25
CA LEU A 282 -2.44 13.72 3.84
C LEU A 282 -0.98 13.72 3.37
N VAL A 283 -0.62 12.74 2.56
CA VAL A 283 0.73 12.55 2.03
C VAL A 283 0.82 13.08 0.60
N GLN A 284 1.76 14.01 0.35
CA GLN A 284 2.05 14.54 -0.99
C GLN A 284 3.09 13.65 -1.69
N LEU A 285 2.73 13.11 -2.85
CA LEU A 285 3.57 12.20 -3.64
C LEU A 285 4.01 12.80 -4.99
N ASN A 286 4.09 14.13 -5.08
CA ASN A 286 4.45 14.85 -6.32
C ASN A 286 5.94 14.83 -6.67
N ASP A 287 6.81 14.49 -5.72
CA ASP A 287 8.26 14.55 -5.91
C ASP A 287 8.76 13.43 -6.83
N THR A 288 9.62 13.82 -7.75
CA THR A 288 10.24 12.96 -8.77
C THR A 288 11.65 12.53 -8.37
N ASN A 289 12.20 13.10 -7.30
CA ASN A 289 13.50 12.74 -6.76
C ASN A 289 13.40 11.55 -5.81
N ILE A 290 14.54 10.88 -5.62
CA ILE A 290 14.64 9.78 -4.66
C ILE A 290 14.64 10.34 -3.25
N VAL A 291 13.64 9.97 -2.45
CA VAL A 291 13.62 10.19 -1.01
C VAL A 291 14.54 9.17 -0.34
N ARG A 292 15.42 9.63 0.54
CA ARG A 292 16.37 8.81 1.30
C ARG A 292 16.26 9.09 2.79
N ASP A 293 16.69 8.11 3.58
CA ASP A 293 16.86 8.22 5.04
C ASP A 293 15.59 8.65 5.80
N MET A 294 14.41 8.44 5.20
CA MET A 294 13.12 8.62 5.86
C MET A 294 12.98 7.57 6.98
N THR A 295 12.48 8.02 8.13
CA THR A 295 12.17 7.16 9.27
C THR A 295 10.71 7.33 9.68
N ILE A 296 10.11 6.24 10.16
CA ILE A 296 8.74 6.22 10.67
C ILE A 296 8.78 5.67 12.09
N PRO A 297 8.46 6.48 13.11
CA PRO A 297 8.29 5.98 14.46
C PRO A 297 6.98 5.20 14.57
N ILE A 298 7.02 4.00 15.12
CA ILE A 298 5.83 3.22 15.44
C ILE A 298 5.87 2.87 16.93
N THR A 299 4.82 3.24 17.64
CA THR A 299 4.64 2.95 19.06
C THR A 299 3.87 1.65 19.23
N PHE A 300 4.36 0.80 20.11
CA PHE A 300 3.75 -0.47 20.50
C PHE A 300 3.51 -0.47 22.01
N SER A 301 2.38 -1.00 22.43
CA SER A 301 2.10 -1.29 23.84
C SER A 301 2.45 -2.75 24.16
N PHE A 302 2.87 -3.00 25.39
CA PHE A 302 3.22 -4.34 25.86
C PHE A 302 2.68 -4.61 27.26
N ASP A 303 2.39 -5.88 27.58
CA ASP A 303 2.07 -6.30 28.94
C ASP A 303 3.34 -6.63 29.74
N SER A 304 4.27 -7.34 29.10
CA SER A 304 5.60 -7.70 29.61
C SER A 304 6.67 -7.59 28.50
N ILE A 305 7.91 -7.34 28.91
CA ILE A 305 9.11 -7.50 28.08
C ILE A 305 10.01 -8.50 28.79
N GLU A 306 10.28 -9.62 28.13
CA GLU A 306 11.06 -10.72 28.69
C GLU A 306 12.38 -10.86 27.92
N PRO A 307 13.54 -10.73 28.58
CA PRO A 307 14.81 -11.09 27.98
C PRO A 307 14.78 -12.57 27.59
N THR A 308 15.11 -12.89 26.34
CA THR A 308 15.23 -14.28 25.91
C THR A 308 16.69 -14.70 26.02
N ASP A 309 17.00 -15.67 26.90
CA ASP A 309 18.37 -16.16 27.13
C ASP A 309 19.07 -16.65 25.85
N GLU A 310 18.29 -17.08 24.85
CA GLU A 310 18.78 -17.44 23.52
C GLU A 310 19.58 -16.30 22.86
N TYR A 311 19.25 -15.03 23.16
CA TYR A 311 19.73 -13.83 22.48
C TYR A 311 20.66 -12.95 23.34
N VAL A 312 20.71 -13.16 24.66
CA VAL A 312 21.52 -12.33 25.56
C VAL A 312 23.02 -12.61 25.34
N GLY A 313 23.79 -11.54 25.14
CA GLY A 313 25.26 -11.61 25.03
C GLY A 313 25.80 -12.15 23.70
N LYS A 314 24.93 -12.58 22.77
CA LYS A 314 25.32 -13.07 21.43
C LYS A 314 25.25 -11.96 20.40
N SER A 315 26.22 -11.93 19.50
CA SER A 315 26.20 -11.10 18.29
C SER A 315 25.15 -11.60 17.29
N LEU A 316 24.71 -10.72 16.39
CA LEU A 316 23.81 -11.12 15.29
C LEU A 316 24.41 -12.24 14.43
N GLY A 317 25.75 -12.26 14.26
CA GLY A 317 26.45 -13.33 13.53
C GLY A 317 26.32 -14.70 14.20
N GLU A 318 26.49 -14.77 15.53
CA GLU A 318 26.33 -16.00 16.32
C GLU A 318 24.90 -16.53 16.31
N LEU A 319 23.92 -15.63 16.12
CA LEU A 319 22.52 -15.98 15.96
C LEU A 319 22.15 -16.40 14.52
N GLY A 320 23.14 -16.57 13.64
CA GLY A 320 22.93 -16.95 12.24
C GLY A 320 22.36 -15.84 11.37
N TYR A 321 22.33 -14.60 11.87
CA TYR A 321 21.86 -13.44 11.11
C TYR A 321 23.03 -12.87 10.28
N LYS A 322 23.14 -13.35 9.03
CA LYS A 322 24.06 -12.77 8.04
C LYS A 322 23.73 -11.28 7.82
N LYS A 323 24.78 -10.46 7.72
CA LYS A 323 24.73 -9.06 7.25
C LYS A 323 23.88 -9.01 5.98
#